data_AF-A0A165I0R3-F1
#
_entry.id   AF-A0A165I0R3-F1
#
_cell.length_a   1.000
_cell.length_b   1.000
_cell.length_c   1.000
_cell.angle_alpha   90.00
_cell.angle_beta   90.00
_cell.angle_gamma   90.00
#
_symmetry.space_group_name_H-M   'P 1'
#
loop_
_entity.id
_entity.type
_entity.pdbx_description
1 polymer ?
#
loop_
_entity_poly.entity_id
_entity_poly.type
_entity_poly.pdbx_seq_one_letter_code
_entity_poly.pdbx_strand_id
1 'polypeptide(L)'
;GKDFPEDFPMPPLETVRHTVEDTVHYQLFDEAAHAEWESVFPSGGGFAYLGPNKRKFSLAMFHSLHCLQQIREAITGLDDPLAPVTSPHSHVHHCLNYVRSLILCSPDLTLEPQSYYLHDQLHKQGVDGLGVTHTCRDWTQVYAALEENWAQYQIWLNGTTAYVPLLRVISCAHTRVVSGEDHTWALCIMGVC
;
A
#
# COMPACT_ATOMS: atom_id res chain seq x y z
N GLY A 1 18.51 15.41 8.51
CA GLY A 1 19.35 14.31 9.06
C GLY A 1 18.45 13.43 9.89
N LYS A 2 18.27 12.16 9.53
CA LYS A 2 17.30 11.28 10.20
C LYS A 2 17.93 10.79 11.50
N ASP A 3 17.57 11.41 12.61
CA ASP A 3 17.97 11.08 13.98
C ASP A 3 17.19 9.87 14.56
N PHE A 4 16.55 9.09 13.70
CA PHE A 4 15.74 7.92 14.03
C PHE A 4 16.10 6.77 13.08
N PRO A 5 15.97 5.50 13.53
CA PRO A 5 16.17 4.35 12.65
C PRO A 5 15.14 4.36 11.52
N GLU A 6 15.50 3.81 10.36
CA GLU A 6 14.58 3.73 9.20
C GLU A 6 13.41 2.79 9.50
N ASP A 7 13.69 1.64 10.12
CA ASP A 7 12.70 0.65 10.54
C ASP A 7 12.47 0.66 12.05
N PHE A 8 11.29 0.20 12.46
CA PHE A 8 11.00 -0.03 13.88
C PHE A 8 11.96 -1.10 14.46
N PRO A 9 12.68 -0.79 15.56
CA PRO A 9 13.71 -1.67 16.10
C PRO A 9 13.09 -2.87 16.85
N MET A 10 12.81 -3.94 16.11
CA MET A 10 12.30 -5.20 16.64
C MET A 10 13.10 -6.41 16.12
N PRO A 11 13.04 -7.56 16.80
CA PRO A 11 13.63 -8.79 16.28
C PRO A 11 13.08 -9.14 14.89
N PRO A 12 13.83 -9.91 14.07
CA PRO A 12 13.34 -10.38 12.78
C PRO A 12 11.98 -11.09 12.92
N LEU A 13 11.08 -10.82 11.98
CA LEU A 13 9.75 -11.45 11.98
C LEU A 13 9.87 -12.94 11.64
N GLU A 14 9.22 -13.78 12.44
CA GLU A 14 9.04 -15.18 12.11
C GLU A 14 8.05 -15.35 10.95
N THR A 15 8.22 -16.42 10.16
CA THR A 15 7.29 -16.72 9.07
C THR A 15 6.04 -17.41 9.60
N VAL A 16 4.88 -16.87 9.25
CA VAL A 16 3.58 -17.47 9.53
C VAL A 16 2.88 -17.86 8.22
N ARG A 17 2.01 -18.87 8.29
CA ARG A 17 1.15 -19.24 7.14
C ARG A 17 -0.21 -18.59 7.33
N HIS A 18 -0.59 -17.74 6.39
CA HIS A 18 -1.89 -17.12 6.32
C HIS A 18 -2.62 -17.57 5.05
N THR A 19 -3.83 -18.10 5.21
CA THR A 19 -4.69 -18.46 4.07
C THR A 19 -5.75 -17.37 3.93
N VAL A 20 -5.88 -16.82 2.73
CA VAL A 20 -6.97 -15.88 2.44
C VAL A 20 -8.24 -16.70 2.19
N GLU A 21 -9.27 -16.44 2.98
CA GLU A 21 -10.58 -17.10 2.89
C GLU A 21 -11.68 -16.04 2.71
N ASP A 22 -12.83 -16.46 2.19
CA ASP A 22 -14.03 -15.62 2.25
C ASP A 22 -14.47 -15.52 3.71
N THR A 23 -14.59 -14.30 4.22
CA THR A 23 -14.64 -14.05 5.65
C THR A 23 -15.98 -13.49 6.08
N VAL A 24 -16.46 -14.02 7.21
CA VAL A 24 -17.60 -13.45 7.94
C VAL A 24 -17.20 -12.24 8.79
N HIS A 25 -15.90 -11.99 8.94
CA HIS A 25 -15.35 -10.84 9.68
C HIS A 25 -15.03 -9.68 8.75
N TYR A 26 -14.86 -8.50 9.32
CA TYR A 26 -14.48 -7.26 8.63
C TYR A 26 -15.46 -6.91 7.51
N GLN A 27 -16.75 -7.04 7.82
CA GLN A 27 -17.83 -6.66 6.92
C GLN A 27 -17.73 -5.17 6.53
N LEU A 28 -18.36 -4.80 5.41
CA LEU A 28 -18.38 -3.39 5.00
C LEU A 28 -19.34 -2.58 5.86
N PHE A 29 -20.55 -3.06 6.02
CA PHE A 29 -21.64 -2.37 6.71
C PHE A 29 -21.87 -2.97 8.09
N ASP A 30 -22.70 -2.27 8.88
CA ASP A 30 -23.09 -2.58 10.26
C ASP A 30 -22.19 -2.02 11.39
N GLU A 31 -22.77 -1.97 12.59
CA GLU A 31 -22.14 -1.44 13.80
C GLU A 31 -21.01 -2.35 14.31
N ALA A 32 -21.15 -3.66 14.14
CA ALA A 32 -20.13 -4.63 14.54
C ALA A 32 -18.87 -4.52 13.66
N ALA A 33 -19.04 -4.20 12.38
CA ALA A 33 -17.97 -4.02 11.42
C ALA A 33 -17.04 -2.87 11.84
N HIS A 34 -17.57 -1.76 12.35
CA HIS A 34 -16.70 -0.68 12.83
C HIS A 34 -15.79 -1.18 13.96
N ALA A 35 -16.34 -1.88 14.95
CA ALA A 35 -15.54 -2.45 16.04
C ALA A 35 -14.53 -3.51 15.55
N GLU A 36 -14.90 -4.35 14.58
CA GLU A 36 -13.98 -5.32 13.99
C GLU A 36 -12.84 -4.65 13.22
N TRP A 37 -13.11 -3.61 12.42
CA TRP A 37 -12.08 -2.87 11.70
C TRP A 37 -11.14 -2.11 12.65
N GLU A 38 -11.65 -1.54 13.74
CA GLU A 38 -10.83 -0.95 14.80
C GLU A 38 -9.93 -1.99 15.50
N SER A 39 -10.40 -3.24 15.61
CA SER A 39 -9.64 -4.31 16.27
C SER A 39 -8.35 -4.72 15.55
N VAL A 40 -8.17 -4.29 14.30
CA VAL A 40 -6.92 -4.50 13.55
C VAL A 40 -5.75 -3.73 14.17
N PHE A 41 -6.03 -2.61 14.84
CA PHE A 41 -5.01 -1.77 15.45
C PHE A 41 -4.69 -2.23 16.87
N PRO A 42 -3.41 -2.18 17.29
CA PRO A 42 -3.08 -2.31 18.70
C PRO A 42 -3.65 -1.11 19.46
N SER A 43 -3.73 -1.20 20.79
CA SER A 43 -4.27 -0.14 21.66
C SER A 43 -3.60 1.24 21.49
N GLY A 44 -2.37 1.27 20.94
CA GLY A 44 -1.67 2.50 20.57
C GLY A 44 -1.95 3.03 19.17
N GLY A 45 -2.96 2.50 18.45
CA GLY A 45 -3.33 2.93 17.09
C GLY A 45 -2.29 2.63 16.01
N GLY A 46 -1.33 1.75 16.29
CA GLY A 46 -0.20 1.46 15.40
C GLY A 46 0.95 2.47 15.48
N PHE A 47 0.93 3.38 16.45
CA PHE A 47 1.98 4.39 16.63
C PHE A 47 3.14 3.89 17.51
N ALA A 48 4.35 4.28 17.14
CA ALA A 48 5.57 4.12 17.92
C ALA A 48 6.03 5.46 18.52
N TYR A 49 6.62 5.40 19.72
CA TYR A 49 7.12 6.57 20.44
C TYR A 49 8.59 6.40 20.82
N LEU A 50 9.49 7.06 20.08
CA LEU A 50 10.94 6.81 20.15
C LEU A 50 11.73 8.01 20.70
N GLY A 51 12.91 7.71 21.24
CA GLY A 51 13.85 8.68 21.77
C GLY A 51 13.45 9.32 23.11
N PRO A 52 14.29 10.21 23.65
CA PRO A 52 14.04 10.88 24.95
C PRO A 52 12.75 11.71 24.97
N ASN A 53 12.41 12.33 23.83
CA ASN A 53 11.25 13.20 23.69
C ASN A 53 9.97 12.47 23.26
N LYS A 54 9.98 11.13 23.20
CA LYS A 54 8.81 10.31 22.78
C LYS A 54 8.18 10.81 21.49
N ARG A 55 9.02 11.04 20.47
CA ARG A 55 8.56 11.46 19.15
C ARG A 55 7.63 10.39 18.57
N LYS A 56 6.50 10.83 18.01
CA LYS A 56 5.46 9.97 17.42
C LYS A 56 5.84 9.59 16.00
N PHE A 57 5.70 8.30 15.69
CA PHE A 57 5.86 7.71 14.36
C PHE A 57 4.70 6.75 14.10
N SER A 58 4.28 6.62 12.84
CA SER A 58 3.48 5.47 12.40
C SER A 58 4.41 4.45 11.76
N LEU A 59 4.08 3.16 11.87
CA LEU A 59 4.67 2.17 10.96
C LEU A 59 3.87 2.19 9.66
N ALA A 60 4.55 2.10 8.52
CA ALA A 60 3.94 2.12 7.19
C ALA A 60 2.82 1.06 7.02
N MET A 61 2.98 -0.12 7.63
CA MET A 61 1.94 -1.15 7.72
C MET A 61 0.62 -0.62 8.35
N PHE A 62 0.70 0.04 9.51
CA PHE A 62 -0.49 0.55 10.19
C PHE A 62 -1.05 1.78 9.50
N HIS A 63 -0.21 2.61 8.88
CA HIS A 63 -0.71 3.68 8.02
C HIS A 63 -1.48 3.13 6.82
N SER A 64 -1.00 2.05 6.20
CA SER A 64 -1.70 1.36 5.10
C SER A 64 -3.07 0.82 5.54
N LEU A 65 -3.15 0.22 6.74
CA LEU A 65 -4.41 -0.26 7.33
C LEU A 65 -5.36 0.88 7.65
N HIS A 66 -4.84 2.00 8.17
CA HIS A 66 -5.64 3.21 8.42
C HIS A 66 -6.25 3.75 7.14
N CYS A 67 -5.46 3.91 6.08
CA CYS A 67 -5.95 4.33 4.76
C CYS A 67 -7.02 3.37 4.21
N LEU A 68 -6.83 2.06 4.39
CA LEU A 68 -7.81 1.06 3.98
C LEU A 68 -9.15 1.22 4.71
N GLN A 69 -9.12 1.54 6.01
CA GLN A 69 -10.31 1.86 6.79
C GLN A 69 -10.96 3.17 6.33
N GLN A 70 -10.18 4.23 6.06
CA GLN A 70 -10.72 5.50 5.55
C GLN A 70 -11.42 5.30 4.20
N ILE A 71 -10.88 4.44 3.32
CA ILE A 71 -11.52 4.08 2.05
C ILE A 71 -12.84 3.34 2.30
N ARG A 72 -12.87 2.38 3.23
CA ARG A 72 -14.11 1.70 3.63
C ARG A 72 -15.16 2.70 4.09
N GLU A 73 -14.81 3.59 5.03
CA GLU A 73 -15.72 4.60 5.58
C GLU A 73 -16.22 5.58 4.53
N ALA A 74 -15.37 5.98 3.59
CA ALA A 74 -15.78 6.82 2.47
C ALA A 74 -16.75 6.10 1.54
N ILE A 75 -16.59 4.79 1.32
CA ILE A 75 -17.52 4.01 0.50
C ILE A 75 -18.85 3.82 1.24
N THR A 76 -18.82 3.44 2.51
CA THR A 76 -20.02 3.11 3.28
C THR A 76 -20.78 4.33 3.77
N GLY A 77 -20.10 5.46 3.97
CA GLY A 77 -20.71 6.75 4.33
C GLY A 77 -21.47 7.43 3.18
N LEU A 78 -21.37 6.89 1.95
CA LEU A 78 -22.08 7.36 0.77
C LEU A 78 -23.36 6.55 0.45
N ASP A 79 -23.61 5.43 1.14
CA ASP A 79 -24.70 4.51 0.82
C ASP A 79 -25.97 4.77 1.65
N ASP A 80 -27.12 4.74 0.95
CA ASP A 80 -28.45 4.63 1.54
C ASP A 80 -28.58 3.25 2.23
N PRO A 81 -28.95 3.17 3.52
CA PRO A 81 -29.15 1.92 4.25
C PRO A 81 -30.10 0.91 3.58
N LEU A 82 -30.84 1.33 2.53
CA LEU A 82 -31.81 0.53 1.79
C LEU A 82 -31.28 -0.03 0.44
N ALA A 83 -30.00 0.17 0.11
CA ALA A 83 -29.45 -0.33 -1.15
C ALA A 83 -29.38 -1.87 -1.19
N PRO A 84 -29.81 -2.52 -2.29
CA PRO A 84 -29.89 -3.99 -2.38
C PRO A 84 -28.51 -4.67 -2.31
N VAL A 85 -28.45 -5.77 -1.54
CA VAL A 85 -27.27 -6.61 -1.22
C VAL A 85 -26.55 -7.19 -2.46
N THR A 86 -27.15 -7.15 -3.65
CA THR A 86 -26.56 -7.65 -4.92
C THR A 86 -25.61 -6.66 -5.61
N SER A 87 -25.17 -5.62 -4.91
CA SER A 87 -24.44 -4.47 -5.44
C SER A 87 -22.90 -4.69 -5.44
N PRO A 88 -22.11 -3.92 -6.25
CA PRO A 88 -20.63 -3.81 -6.20
C PRO A 88 -19.96 -3.88 -4.82
N HIS A 89 -20.69 -3.67 -3.73
CA HIS A 89 -20.22 -3.83 -2.36
C HIS A 89 -19.68 -5.23 -2.03
N SER A 90 -20.23 -6.34 -2.56
CA SER A 90 -19.67 -7.68 -2.25
C SER A 90 -18.26 -7.87 -2.82
N HIS A 91 -18.01 -7.30 -4.01
CA HIS A 91 -16.68 -7.29 -4.60
C HIS A 91 -15.73 -6.36 -3.84
N VAL A 92 -16.20 -5.15 -3.48
CA VAL A 92 -15.43 -4.22 -2.63
C VAL A 92 -15.07 -4.83 -1.28
N HIS A 93 -15.99 -5.57 -0.66
CA HIS A 93 -15.77 -6.29 0.60
C HIS A 93 -14.61 -7.27 0.49
N HIS A 94 -14.68 -8.15 -0.52
CA HIS A 94 -13.64 -9.12 -0.79
C HIS A 94 -12.30 -8.44 -1.10
N CYS A 95 -12.30 -7.41 -1.94
CA CYS A 95 -11.08 -6.67 -2.31
C CYS A 95 -10.42 -5.98 -1.11
N LEU A 96 -11.19 -5.31 -0.25
CA LEU A 96 -10.65 -4.66 0.94
C LEU A 96 -10.07 -5.69 1.91
N ASN A 97 -10.74 -6.82 2.13
CA ASN A 97 -10.22 -7.91 2.96
C ASN A 97 -8.97 -8.59 2.38
N TYR A 98 -8.90 -8.71 1.06
CA TYR A 98 -7.72 -9.21 0.38
C TYR A 98 -6.52 -8.27 0.58
N VAL A 99 -6.70 -6.97 0.36
CA VAL A 99 -5.65 -5.96 0.59
C VAL A 99 -5.20 -5.94 2.05
N ARG A 100 -6.15 -6.01 3.01
CA ARG A 100 -5.83 -6.16 4.44
C ARG A 100 -4.89 -7.34 4.67
N SER A 101 -5.22 -8.50 4.10
CA SER A 101 -4.40 -9.71 4.22
C SER A 101 -3.01 -9.55 3.60
N LEU A 102 -2.89 -8.86 2.45
CA LEU A 102 -1.59 -8.59 1.83
C LEU A 102 -0.70 -7.68 2.68
N ILE A 103 -1.28 -6.66 3.32
CA ILE A 103 -0.55 -5.80 4.26
C ILE A 103 -0.01 -6.62 5.44
N LEU A 104 -0.80 -7.56 5.97
CA LEU A 104 -0.38 -8.45 7.05
C LEU A 104 0.70 -9.47 6.60
N CYS A 105 0.66 -9.94 5.35
CA CYS A 105 1.62 -10.90 4.80
C CYS A 105 2.99 -10.30 4.48
N SER A 106 3.07 -8.98 4.30
CA SER A 106 4.33 -8.27 4.01
C SER A 106 4.32 -6.92 4.70
N PRO A 107 4.42 -6.92 6.04
CA PRO A 107 4.30 -5.71 6.83
C PRO A 107 5.52 -4.81 6.58
N ASP A 108 5.27 -3.57 6.16
CA ASP A 108 6.29 -2.55 6.07
C ASP A 108 6.52 -1.90 7.45
N LEU A 109 7.70 -2.13 8.02
CA LEU A 109 8.09 -1.65 9.35
C LEU A 109 8.76 -0.27 9.31
N THR A 110 8.83 0.37 8.14
CA THR A 110 9.41 1.70 7.96
C THR A 110 8.70 2.70 8.88
N LEU A 111 9.49 3.50 9.59
CA LEU A 111 9.01 4.54 10.49
C LEU A 111 8.71 5.84 9.74
N GLU A 112 7.44 6.22 9.77
CA GLU A 112 6.94 7.45 9.18
C GLU A 112 6.73 8.51 10.28
N PRO A 113 7.50 9.62 10.26
CA PRO A 113 7.37 10.65 11.28
C PRO A 113 6.08 11.44 11.12
N GLN A 114 5.58 12.00 12.21
CA GLN A 114 4.55 13.03 12.17
C GLN A 114 4.93 14.14 11.16
N SER A 115 4.00 14.45 10.26
CA SER A 115 4.19 15.49 9.26
C SER A 115 4.13 16.87 9.91
N TYR A 116 5.11 17.71 9.59
CA TYR A 116 5.07 19.13 9.93
C TYR A 116 4.39 19.97 8.84
N TYR A 117 4.03 19.36 7.71
CA TYR A 117 3.43 20.07 6.56
C TYR A 117 1.92 19.90 6.47
N LEU A 118 1.36 18.88 7.15
CA LEU A 118 -0.08 18.78 7.40
C LEU A 118 -0.54 19.86 8.41
N HIS A 119 -0.89 21.03 7.88
CA HIS A 119 -1.36 22.21 8.64
C HIS A 119 -2.84 22.54 8.37
N ASP A 120 -3.68 21.56 8.06
CA ASP A 120 -5.13 21.78 8.14
C ASP A 120 -5.60 21.67 9.62
N GLN A 121 -6.76 22.24 9.93
CA GLN A 121 -7.28 22.27 11.32
C GLN A 121 -7.60 20.87 11.87
N LEU A 122 -7.72 19.85 11.02
CA LEU A 122 -8.17 18.49 11.34
C LEU A 122 -6.99 17.52 11.56
N HIS A 123 -5.82 17.76 10.94
CA HIS A 123 -4.71 16.82 10.88
C HIS A 123 -3.38 17.37 11.46
N LYS A 124 -3.45 18.29 12.42
CA LYS A 124 -2.25 18.92 13.09
C LYS A 124 -1.24 17.92 13.68
N GLN A 125 -1.58 16.62 13.75
CA GLN A 125 -0.70 15.54 14.18
C GLN A 125 -0.70 14.31 13.26
N GLY A 126 -1.03 14.51 11.98
CA GLY A 126 -1.08 13.45 10.98
C GLY A 126 0.30 12.93 10.58
N VAL A 127 0.31 11.73 10.03
CA VAL A 127 1.46 11.09 9.37
C VAL A 127 1.05 10.93 7.90
N ASP A 128 1.88 11.36 6.95
CA ASP A 128 1.59 11.31 5.51
C ASP A 128 2.60 10.46 4.71
N GLY A 129 3.66 9.97 5.36
CA GLY A 129 4.74 9.23 4.70
C GLY A 129 5.61 10.07 3.75
N LEU A 130 5.38 11.39 3.64
CA LEU A 130 6.09 12.21 2.67
C LEU A 130 7.58 12.34 3.02
N GLY A 131 8.44 12.08 2.04
CA GLY A 131 9.89 12.10 2.22
C GLY A 131 10.45 10.89 2.97
N VAL A 132 9.63 9.87 3.24
CA VAL A 132 10.05 8.58 3.77
C VAL A 132 10.50 7.67 2.61
N THR A 133 11.52 6.87 2.86
CA THR A 133 12.07 5.93 1.88
C THR A 133 11.69 4.54 2.33
N HIS A 134 11.19 3.72 1.41
CA HIS A 134 10.76 2.35 1.68
C HIS A 134 11.66 1.37 0.93
N THR A 135 11.89 0.20 1.50
CA THR A 135 12.64 -0.88 0.84
C THR A 135 11.67 -1.83 0.14
N CYS A 136 11.58 -1.70 -1.19
CA CYS A 136 10.69 -2.52 -2.01
C CYS A 136 11.40 -3.67 -2.70
N ARG A 137 10.65 -4.74 -3.02
CA ARG A 137 11.08 -5.68 -4.05
C ARG A 137 11.02 -4.99 -5.41
N ASP A 138 12.01 -5.23 -6.25
CA ASP A 138 12.06 -4.63 -7.59
C ASP A 138 10.93 -5.16 -8.46
N TRP A 139 9.85 -4.38 -8.55
CA TRP A 139 8.67 -4.73 -9.32
C TRP A 139 8.94 -4.70 -10.82
N THR A 140 9.95 -3.96 -11.30
CA THR A 140 10.24 -3.86 -12.73
C THR A 140 10.61 -5.22 -13.34
N GLN A 141 11.24 -6.09 -12.56
CA GLN A 141 11.55 -7.46 -12.95
C GLN A 141 10.28 -8.31 -13.15
N VAL A 142 9.25 -8.10 -12.34
CA VAL A 142 7.96 -8.80 -12.48
C VAL A 142 7.25 -8.35 -13.77
N TYR A 143 7.25 -7.05 -14.06
CA TYR A 143 6.66 -6.51 -15.29
C TYR A 143 7.35 -7.07 -16.53
N ALA A 144 8.69 -7.05 -16.56
CA ALA A 144 9.45 -7.61 -17.67
C ALA A 144 9.14 -9.10 -17.90
N ALA A 145 9.04 -9.89 -16.82
CA ALA A 145 8.71 -11.30 -16.91
C ALA A 145 7.29 -11.57 -17.44
N LEU A 146 6.30 -10.76 -17.04
CA LEU A 146 4.91 -10.90 -17.52
C LEU A 146 4.76 -10.48 -18.98
N GLU A 147 5.47 -9.45 -19.43
CA GLU A 147 5.52 -9.07 -20.85
C GLU A 147 6.15 -10.18 -21.71
N GLU A 148 7.26 -10.77 -21.26
CA GLU A 148 7.85 -11.92 -21.93
C GLU A 148 6.89 -13.11 -21.97
N ASN A 149 6.23 -13.43 -20.85
CA ASN A 149 5.23 -14.49 -20.79
C ASN A 149 4.08 -14.26 -21.78
N TRP A 150 3.58 -13.03 -21.84
CA TRP A 150 2.53 -12.64 -22.78
C TRP A 150 2.97 -12.80 -24.24
N ALA A 151 4.18 -12.35 -24.57
CA ALA A 151 4.74 -12.52 -25.92
C ALA A 151 4.85 -14.00 -26.33
N GLN A 152 5.29 -14.88 -25.42
CA GLN A 152 5.32 -16.33 -25.65
C GLN A 152 3.91 -16.90 -25.88
N TYR A 153 2.93 -16.45 -25.10
CA TYR A 153 1.54 -16.87 -25.27
C TYR A 153 0.96 -16.42 -26.63
N GLN A 154 1.29 -15.22 -27.10
CA GLN A 154 0.89 -14.75 -28.43
C GLN A 154 1.53 -15.58 -29.56
N ILE A 155 2.80 -15.98 -29.43
CA ILE A 155 3.45 -16.89 -30.38
C ILE A 155 2.73 -18.25 -30.40
N TRP A 156 2.38 -18.78 -29.22
CA TRP A 156 1.64 -20.03 -29.10
C TRP A 156 0.27 -19.95 -29.78
N LEU A 157 -0.48 -18.86 -29.57
CA LEU A 157 -1.77 -18.62 -30.23
C LEU A 157 -1.66 -18.58 -31.76
N ASN A 158 -0.57 -18.03 -32.29
CA ASN A 158 -0.35 -17.82 -33.73
C ASN A 158 0.32 -19.02 -34.44
N GLY A 159 0.51 -20.14 -33.73
CA GLY A 159 0.79 -21.44 -34.33
C GLY A 159 2.13 -21.61 -35.06
N THR A 160 3.12 -20.73 -34.87
CA THR A 160 4.42 -20.89 -35.56
C THR A 160 5.66 -20.40 -34.80
N THR A 161 6.69 -21.25 -34.78
CA THR A 161 8.06 -21.02 -34.28
C THR A 161 8.75 -19.83 -34.95
N ALA A 162 8.87 -18.72 -34.24
CA ALA A 162 9.84 -17.68 -34.56
C ALA A 162 10.75 -17.45 -33.35
N TYR A 163 12.02 -17.82 -33.51
CA TYR A 163 13.09 -17.55 -32.54
C TYR A 163 13.21 -16.04 -32.37
N VAL A 164 12.95 -15.50 -31.18
CA VAL A 164 13.15 -14.07 -30.90
C VAL A 164 14.51 -13.93 -30.21
N PRO A 165 15.51 -13.28 -30.84
CA PRO A 165 16.75 -12.98 -30.15
C PRO A 165 16.46 -11.93 -29.08
N LEU A 166 16.86 -12.23 -27.85
CA LEU A 166 16.95 -11.30 -26.71
C LEU A 166 17.50 -9.95 -27.19
N LEU A 167 16.63 -8.95 -27.37
CA LEU A 167 17.06 -7.60 -27.67
C LEU A 167 16.36 -6.60 -26.76
N ARG A 168 17.16 -6.19 -25.78
CA ARG A 168 17.15 -4.94 -25.03
C ARG A 168 15.93 -4.74 -24.13
N VAL A 169 16.16 -5.09 -22.87
CA VAL A 169 15.70 -4.29 -21.73
C VAL A 169 15.91 -2.82 -22.12
N ILE A 170 14.83 -2.13 -22.46
CA ILE A 170 14.83 -0.68 -22.45
C ILE A 170 15.03 -0.35 -20.97
N SER A 171 16.28 -0.07 -20.62
CA SER A 171 16.59 0.55 -19.35
C SER A 171 15.76 1.83 -19.30
N CYS A 172 14.67 1.82 -18.53
CA CYS A 172 14.19 3.04 -17.93
C CYS A 172 15.37 3.54 -17.10
N ALA A 173 16.11 4.48 -17.67
CA ALA A 173 17.11 5.22 -16.94
C ALA A 173 16.34 5.93 -15.81
N HIS A 174 16.35 5.33 -14.61
CA HIS A 174 16.02 6.06 -13.40
C HIS A 174 17.06 7.15 -13.28
N THR A 175 16.70 8.36 -13.72
CA THR A 175 17.39 9.57 -13.31
C THR A 175 17.34 9.60 -11.79
N ARG A 176 18.48 9.30 -11.19
CA ARG A 176 18.74 9.57 -9.77
C ARG A 176 18.44 11.06 -9.56
N VAL A 177 17.33 11.36 -8.89
CA VAL A 177 17.03 12.73 -8.46
C VAL A 177 18.12 13.11 -7.46
N VAL A 178 19.13 13.82 -7.95
CA VAL A 178 20.09 14.53 -7.10
C VAL A 178 19.37 15.77 -6.62
N SER A 179 19.26 15.90 -5.29
CA SER A 179 18.69 17.09 -4.65
C SER A 179 19.43 18.34 -5.11
N GLY A 180 18.73 19.22 -5.81
CA GLY A 180 19.15 20.57 -6.15
C GLY A 180 17.87 21.37 -6.35
N GLU A 181 17.74 22.44 -5.57
CA GLU A 181 16.63 23.37 -5.56
C GLU A 181 16.22 23.76 -6.99
N ASP A 182 14.98 23.49 -7.39
CA ASP A 182 14.16 24.41 -8.18
C ASP A 182 12.75 23.84 -8.44
N HIS A 183 11.77 24.66 -8.12
CA HIS A 183 10.35 24.37 -8.19
C HIS A 183 9.86 24.20 -9.64
N THR A 184 9.54 22.97 -10.07
CA THR A 184 8.61 22.74 -11.18
C THR A 184 7.83 21.44 -10.97
N TRP A 185 6.50 21.56 -10.88
CA TRP A 185 5.58 20.43 -10.83
C TRP A 185 5.41 19.86 -12.23
N ALA A 186 6.03 18.71 -12.53
CA ALA A 186 5.72 17.95 -13.73
C ALA A 186 4.63 16.92 -13.41
N LEU A 187 3.41 17.20 -13.88
CA LEU A 187 2.33 16.22 -14.00
C LEU A 187 2.82 15.05 -14.89
N CYS A 188 3.06 13.89 -14.29
CA CYS A 188 3.11 12.64 -15.07
C CYS A 188 1.67 12.20 -15.38
N ILE A 189 1.12 12.74 -16.47
CA ILE A 189 -0.05 12.16 -17.12
C ILE A 189 0.40 10.83 -17.73
N MET A 190 -0.31 9.75 -17.36
CA MET A 190 -0.17 8.42 -17.93
C MET A 190 -0.20 8.50 -19.47
N GLY A 191 0.94 8.24 -20.08
CA GLY A 191 1.06 8.00 -21.52
C GLY A 191 1.24 6.50 -21.73
N VAL A 192 0.23 5.88 -22.32
CA VAL A 192 0.33 4.62 -23.05
C VAL A 192 1.52 4.72 -24.01
N CYS A 193 2.45 3.77 -23.94
CA CYS A 193 3.39 3.49 -25.03
C CYS A 193 2.80 2.43 -25.95
#